data_AF-A0A3D5MX84-F1
#
_entry.id   AF-A0A3D5MX84-F1
#
_cell.length_a   1.000
_cell.length_b   1.000
_cell.length_c   1.000
_cell.angle_alpha   90.00
_cell.angle_beta   90.00
_cell.angle_gamma   90.00
#
_symmetry.space_group_name_H-M   'P 1'
#
loop_
_entity.id
_entity.type
_entity.pdbx_description
1 polymer ?
#
loop_
_entity_poly.entity_id
_entity_poly.type
_entity_poly.pdbx_seq_one_letter_code
_entity_poly.pdbx_strand_id
1 'polypeptide(L)'
;MIEEFFKDKKKIGIFVLLLIVIISAGIIYCTSGYKELKKNDNESIFIEDETSAEKNYSNENNENDKGSESDKNKISSDYIKSNNINREEKTITVEIKGEVKKPDVYVLKENSIVKDLIEKAGGLTENADINSINRAKQLQNHELIYICNKNEESSIYVGENAVQSSTNTQVNAKVNINSATIEELKTLKGIGDSKANSIIEYREKSGAFKSIEDIKNVDGIGEKVFEKIKDSLTV
;
A
#
# COMPACT_ATOMS: atom_id res chain seq x y z
N MET A 1 0.59 -2.43 -52.46
CA MET A 1 2.04 -2.61 -52.20
C MET A 1 2.34 -3.97 -51.54
N ILE A 2 1.55 -4.40 -50.55
CA ILE A 2 1.72 -5.73 -49.91
C ILE A 2 1.36 -6.88 -50.87
N GLU A 3 0.27 -6.77 -51.62
CA GLU A 3 -0.19 -7.84 -52.53
C GLU A 3 0.79 -8.16 -53.68
N GLU A 4 1.52 -7.16 -54.20
CA GLU A 4 2.56 -7.40 -55.22
C GLU A 4 3.76 -8.17 -54.66
N PHE A 5 4.02 -8.06 -53.35
CA PHE A 5 5.15 -8.69 -52.70
C PHE A 5 4.98 -10.22 -52.58
N PHE A 6 3.74 -10.70 -52.46
CA PHE A 6 3.40 -12.13 -52.35
C PHE A 6 3.32 -12.85 -53.70
N LYS A 7 3.43 -12.15 -54.83
CA LYS A 7 3.33 -12.75 -56.16
C LYS A 7 4.61 -13.48 -56.60
N ASP A 8 5.74 -13.15 -55.99
CA ASP A 8 7.04 -13.75 -56.29
C ASP A 8 7.36 -14.92 -55.34
N LYS A 9 7.29 -16.15 -55.88
CA LYS A 9 7.58 -17.39 -55.14
C LYS A 9 9.01 -17.46 -54.58
N LYS A 10 9.96 -16.67 -55.10
CA LYS A 10 11.32 -16.60 -54.53
C LYS A 10 11.37 -15.71 -53.30
N LYS A 11 10.65 -14.58 -53.32
CA LYS A 11 10.58 -13.64 -52.19
C LYS A 11 9.80 -14.21 -51.02
N ILE A 12 8.73 -14.95 -51.29
CA ILE A 12 7.96 -15.63 -50.22
C ILE A 12 8.82 -16.66 -49.48
N GLY A 13 9.67 -17.39 -50.21
CA GLY A 13 10.59 -18.36 -49.61
C GLY A 13 11.61 -17.71 -48.68
N ILE A 14 12.18 -16.57 -49.08
CA ILE A 14 13.12 -15.80 -48.25
C ILE A 14 12.43 -15.25 -47.00
N PHE A 15 11.21 -14.73 -47.14
CA PHE A 15 10.45 -14.20 -46.00
C PHE A 15 10.08 -15.30 -44.99
N VAL A 16 9.62 -16.47 -45.45
CA VAL A 16 9.33 -17.62 -44.58
C VAL A 16 10.61 -18.10 -43.87
N LEU A 17 11.75 -18.13 -44.57
CA LEU A 17 13.03 -18.50 -43.97
C LEU A 17 13.47 -17.52 -42.88
N LEU A 18 13.31 -16.20 -43.10
CA LEU A 18 13.58 -15.19 -42.08
C LEU A 18 12.65 -15.32 -40.87
N LEU A 19 11.37 -15.64 -41.09
CA LEU A 19 10.39 -15.81 -40.03
C LEU A 19 10.74 -17.05 -39.16
N ILE A 20 11.17 -18.15 -39.77
CA ILE A 20 11.65 -19.35 -39.06
C ILE A 20 12.89 -19.05 -38.22
N VAL A 21 13.83 -18.23 -38.71
CA VAL A 21 15.04 -17.83 -37.96
C VAL A 21 14.69 -16.96 -36.74
N ILE A 22 13.70 -16.08 -36.86
CA ILE A 22 13.22 -15.25 -35.74
C ILE A 22 12.54 -16.13 -34.68
N ILE A 23 11.70 -17.09 -35.10
CA ILE A 23 11.05 -18.03 -34.18
C ILE A 23 12.09 -18.91 -33.48
N SER A 24 13.08 -19.43 -34.20
CA SER A 24 14.12 -20.28 -33.60
C SER A 24 15.00 -19.50 -32.62
N ALA A 25 15.36 -18.25 -32.93
CA ALA A 25 16.06 -17.36 -32.00
C ALA A 25 15.20 -17.06 -30.75
N GLY A 26 13.89 -16.86 -30.91
CA GLY A 26 12.96 -16.67 -29.79
C GLY A 26 12.84 -17.91 -28.90
N ILE A 27 12.79 -19.11 -29.48
CA ILE A 27 12.79 -20.37 -28.72
C ILE A 27 14.11 -20.53 -27.97
N ILE A 28 15.27 -20.31 -28.62
CA ILE A 28 16.60 -20.38 -27.99
C ILE A 28 16.69 -19.38 -26.82
N TYR A 29 16.16 -18.17 -26.99
CA TYR A 29 16.10 -17.16 -25.94
C TYR A 29 15.20 -17.60 -24.77
N CYS A 30 14.01 -18.14 -25.07
CA CYS A 30 13.11 -18.67 -24.04
C CYS A 30 13.67 -19.90 -23.31
N THR A 31 14.39 -20.79 -23.99
CA THR A 31 14.96 -21.99 -23.35
C THR A 31 16.26 -21.71 -22.61
N SER A 32 17.05 -20.75 -23.09
CA SER A 32 18.36 -20.40 -22.48
C SER A 32 18.23 -19.39 -21.34
N GLY A 33 17.18 -18.56 -21.34
CA GLY A 33 16.96 -17.49 -20.35
C GLY A 33 16.08 -17.86 -19.15
N TYR A 34 15.64 -19.12 -19.01
CA TYR A 34 14.71 -19.55 -17.94
C TYR A 34 15.32 -20.55 -16.93
N LYS A 35 16.63 -20.49 -16.71
CA LYS A 35 17.28 -21.20 -15.60
C LYS A 35 17.97 -20.25 -14.65
N GLU A 36 17.18 -19.51 -13.91
CA GLU A 36 17.53 -19.13 -12.56
C GLU A 36 16.26 -18.79 -11.81
N LEU A 37 15.94 -19.63 -10.80
CA LEU A 37 15.36 -19.26 -9.51
C LEU A 37 14.96 -20.56 -8.78
N LYS A 38 15.90 -21.10 -8.01
CA LYS A 38 15.70 -21.47 -6.59
C LYS A 38 16.98 -22.06 -6.01
N LYS A 39 17.69 -21.22 -5.26
CA LYS A 39 18.31 -21.59 -3.96
C LYS A 39 18.69 -20.29 -3.25
N ASN A 40 17.75 -19.77 -2.46
CA ASN A 40 18.12 -19.04 -1.26
C ASN A 40 17.61 -19.89 -0.12
N ASP A 41 18.48 -20.77 0.34
CA ASP A 41 18.36 -21.44 1.63
C ASP A 41 18.67 -20.34 2.67
N ASN A 42 17.68 -19.51 3.02
CA ASN A 42 17.79 -18.56 4.12
C ASN A 42 17.09 -19.11 5.36
N GLU A 43 17.63 -20.20 5.89
CA GLU A 43 17.36 -20.64 7.25
C GLU A 43 18.69 -20.96 7.93
N SER A 44 19.28 -19.94 8.58
CA SER A 44 19.99 -20.03 9.85
C SER A 44 20.80 -18.75 10.10
N ILE A 45 20.20 -17.70 10.67
CA ILE A 45 20.94 -16.76 11.53
C ILE A 45 20.03 -15.89 12.41
N PHE A 46 19.03 -16.48 13.05
CA PHE A 46 18.42 -15.84 14.22
C PHE A 46 18.16 -16.90 15.28
N ILE A 47 19.22 -17.20 16.04
CA ILE A 47 19.08 -17.59 17.44
C ILE A 47 19.01 -16.26 18.19
N GLU A 48 17.84 -15.96 18.74
CA GLU A 48 17.77 -15.17 19.96
C GLU A 48 18.41 -16.03 21.04
N ASP A 49 19.60 -15.64 21.50
CA ASP A 49 20.04 -15.93 22.85
C ASP A 49 20.37 -14.59 23.48
N GLU A 50 19.46 -14.15 24.35
CA GLU A 50 19.79 -13.32 25.47
C GLU A 50 20.99 -13.96 26.19
N THR A 51 22.11 -13.24 26.29
CA THR A 51 22.91 -13.27 27.52
C THR A 51 23.73 -11.99 27.60
N SER A 52 23.27 -11.17 28.52
CA SER A 52 23.91 -10.04 29.16
C SER A 52 25.39 -10.34 29.50
N ALA A 53 26.31 -9.53 28.99
CA ALA A 53 27.63 -9.37 29.59
C ALA A 53 27.56 -8.24 30.63
N GLU A 54 27.36 -8.58 31.90
CA GLU A 54 27.64 -7.67 33.02
C GLU A 54 29.15 -7.65 33.32
N LYS A 55 29.70 -6.44 33.48
CA LYS A 55 30.93 -6.19 34.23
C LYS A 55 30.58 -6.02 35.71
N ASN A 56 31.12 -6.92 36.54
CA ASN A 56 31.60 -6.78 37.93
C ASN A 56 30.81 -5.91 38.94
N TYR A 57 30.38 -6.52 40.05
CA TYR A 57 31.06 -6.44 41.36
C TYR A 57 30.47 -7.45 42.38
N SER A 58 31.38 -8.15 43.09
CA SER A 58 31.28 -8.79 44.43
C SER A 58 30.22 -9.88 44.67
N ASN A 59 30.41 -10.92 45.48
CA ASN A 59 31.54 -11.58 46.15
C ASN A 59 30.93 -12.84 46.81
N GLU A 60 31.78 -13.77 47.25
CA GLU A 60 31.53 -14.83 48.24
C GLU A 60 30.85 -16.15 47.83
N ASN A 61 31.75 -17.14 47.69
CA ASN A 61 31.86 -18.36 48.49
C ASN A 61 31.08 -19.64 48.09
N ASN A 62 31.92 -20.68 47.97
CA ASN A 62 31.68 -22.11 48.24
C ASN A 62 30.89 -22.91 47.22
N GLU A 63 31.23 -24.15 46.88
CA GLU A 63 32.40 -25.03 47.04
C GLU A 63 31.94 -26.37 46.41
N ASN A 64 32.86 -27.14 45.80
CA ASN A 64 32.71 -28.57 45.46
C ASN A 64 31.74 -28.89 44.28
N ASP A 65 31.94 -29.85 43.38
CA ASP A 65 32.74 -31.08 43.36
C ASP A 65 32.95 -31.55 41.90
N LYS A 66 33.82 -32.54 41.75
CA LYS A 66 34.59 -33.06 40.61
C LYS A 66 33.83 -33.75 39.46
N GLY A 67 34.51 -33.74 38.30
CA GLY A 67 34.75 -34.88 37.38
C GLY A 67 33.56 -35.37 36.55
N SER A 68 33.69 -36.06 35.42
CA SER A 68 34.77 -36.39 34.48
C SER A 68 34.06 -36.86 33.19
N GLU A 69 34.76 -36.75 32.06
CA GLU A 69 34.64 -37.53 30.81
C GLU A 69 33.28 -37.82 30.13
N SER A 70 33.27 -37.39 28.85
CA SER A 70 33.07 -38.22 27.65
C SER A 70 31.90 -39.21 27.64
N ASP A 71 30.89 -38.96 26.79
CA ASP A 71 30.52 -39.98 25.81
C ASP A 71 29.66 -39.47 24.65
N LYS A 72 30.01 -39.99 23.47
CA LYS A 72 29.35 -39.78 22.18
C LYS A 72 28.00 -40.50 22.20
N ASN A 73 26.91 -39.85 21.79
CA ASN A 73 25.76 -40.59 21.27
C ASN A 73 25.04 -39.89 20.12
N LYS A 74 25.49 -40.30 18.93
CA LYS A 74 24.78 -40.57 17.68
C LYS A 74 23.28 -40.25 17.65
N ILE A 75 22.98 -39.21 16.88
CA ILE A 75 21.68 -38.79 16.38
C ILE A 75 20.95 -39.96 15.70
N SER A 76 19.81 -40.37 16.25
CA SER A 76 18.82 -41.23 15.60
C SER A 76 17.85 -40.38 14.78
N SER A 77 17.96 -40.54 13.46
CA SER A 77 17.35 -39.79 12.35
C SER A 77 15.83 -39.99 12.16
N ASP A 78 15.10 -40.53 13.14
CA ASP A 78 13.76 -41.08 12.89
C ASP A 78 12.60 -40.26 13.47
N TYR A 79 12.86 -39.05 13.99
CA TYR A 79 11.85 -38.24 14.69
C TYR A 79 11.53 -36.85 14.09
N ILE A 80 11.81 -36.60 12.80
CA ILE A 80 11.26 -35.43 12.08
C ILE A 80 10.34 -35.91 10.96
N LYS A 81 9.24 -36.58 11.34
CA LYS A 81 8.14 -36.88 10.42
C LYS A 81 6.81 -36.84 11.15
N SER A 82 6.39 -35.64 11.58
CA SER A 82 4.99 -35.24 11.59
C SER A 82 4.87 -33.79 12.05
N ASN A 83 4.63 -32.88 11.10
CA ASN A 83 3.66 -31.80 11.26
C ASN A 83 3.41 -31.17 9.88
N ASN A 84 2.80 -31.95 8.99
CA ASN A 84 2.05 -31.40 7.85
C ASN A 84 0.77 -30.77 8.42
N ILE A 85 0.90 -29.56 8.97
CA ILE A 85 -0.25 -28.72 9.23
C ILE A 85 -0.68 -28.21 7.85
N ASN A 86 -1.73 -28.83 7.32
CA ASN A 86 -2.48 -28.35 6.16
C ASN A 86 -3.09 -26.99 6.55
N ARG A 87 -2.29 -25.91 6.43
CA ARG A 87 -2.79 -24.54 6.50
C ARG A 87 -3.45 -24.30 5.16
N GLU A 88 -4.79 -24.30 5.15
CA GLU A 88 -5.55 -23.80 4.00
C GLU A 88 -4.98 -22.42 3.63
N GLU A 89 -4.43 -22.30 2.41
CA GLU A 89 -3.84 -21.05 1.95
C GLU A 89 -4.96 -20.01 1.83
N LYS A 90 -5.12 -19.18 2.86
CA LYS A 90 -6.09 -18.08 2.86
C LYS A 90 -5.77 -17.12 1.72
N THR A 91 -6.80 -16.70 1.00
CA THR A 91 -6.71 -15.77 -0.13
C THR A 91 -7.49 -14.49 0.13
N ILE A 92 -7.04 -13.41 -0.47
CA ILE A 92 -7.71 -12.11 -0.50
C ILE A 92 -8.07 -11.74 -1.94
N THR A 93 -9.13 -10.97 -2.12
CA THR A 93 -9.55 -10.43 -3.42
C THR A 93 -9.33 -8.93 -3.42
N VAL A 94 -8.63 -8.39 -4.42
CA VAL A 94 -8.22 -6.98 -4.49
C VAL A 94 -8.46 -6.46 -5.90
N GLU A 95 -8.99 -5.24 -6.02
CA GLU A 95 -9.16 -4.57 -7.31
C GLU A 95 -7.98 -3.63 -7.59
N ILE A 96 -7.50 -3.58 -8.84
CA ILE A 96 -6.51 -2.58 -9.28
C ILE A 96 -6.98 -1.81 -10.52
N LYS A 97 -6.87 -0.48 -10.45
CA LYS A 97 -7.26 0.49 -11.50
C LYS A 97 -6.12 1.45 -11.83
N GLY A 98 -6.26 2.19 -12.93
CA GLY A 98 -5.34 3.24 -13.35
C GLY A 98 -4.20 2.73 -14.25
N GLU A 99 -2.99 3.26 -14.05
CA GLU A 99 -1.81 3.05 -14.90
C GLU A 99 -1.12 1.68 -14.70
N VAL A 100 -1.87 0.60 -14.93
CA VAL A 100 -1.38 -0.78 -14.99
C VAL A 100 -1.75 -1.43 -16.31
N LYS A 101 -1.00 -2.44 -16.75
CA LYS A 101 -1.24 -3.06 -18.07
C LYS A 101 -2.56 -3.81 -18.17
N LYS A 102 -3.02 -4.42 -17.07
CA LYS A 102 -4.28 -5.18 -17.01
C LYS A 102 -5.06 -4.82 -15.74
N PRO A 103 -5.80 -3.70 -15.74
CA PRO A 103 -6.71 -3.36 -14.65
C PRO A 103 -7.81 -4.44 -14.53
N ASP A 104 -7.94 -5.02 -13.35
CA ASP A 104 -8.93 -6.09 -13.07
C ASP A 104 -9.01 -6.36 -11.55
N VAL A 105 -9.85 -7.32 -11.17
CA VAL A 105 -9.92 -7.89 -9.83
C VAL A 105 -9.06 -9.16 -9.76
N TYR A 106 -8.19 -9.24 -8.76
CA TYR A 106 -7.25 -10.35 -8.59
C TYR A 106 -7.42 -11.05 -7.24
N VAL A 107 -7.30 -12.38 -7.25
CA VAL A 107 -7.21 -13.19 -6.02
C VAL A 107 -5.74 -13.43 -5.69
N LEU A 108 -5.27 -13.01 -4.52
CA LEU A 108 -3.89 -13.19 -4.06
C LEU A 108 -3.84 -13.97 -2.75
N LYS A 109 -2.66 -14.40 -2.33
CA LYS A 109 -2.49 -15.02 -1.00
C LYS A 109 -2.67 -13.95 0.07
N GLU A 110 -3.16 -14.36 1.23
CA GLU A 110 -3.19 -13.50 2.41
C GLU A 110 -1.76 -13.02 2.73
N ASN A 111 -1.63 -11.74 3.09
CA ASN A 111 -0.36 -11.02 3.29
C ASN A 111 0.43 -10.66 2.02
N SER A 112 -0.12 -10.82 0.81
CA SER A 112 0.47 -10.24 -0.40
C SER A 112 0.57 -8.72 -0.31
N ILE A 113 1.56 -8.15 -0.99
CA ILE A 113 1.82 -6.70 -1.03
C ILE A 113 1.42 -6.09 -2.38
N VAL A 114 1.32 -4.76 -2.44
CA VAL A 114 0.98 -3.99 -3.65
C VAL A 114 1.87 -4.36 -4.84
N LYS A 115 3.16 -4.63 -4.62
CA LYS A 115 4.09 -5.12 -5.65
C LYS A 115 3.58 -6.39 -6.34
N ASP A 116 3.10 -7.37 -5.57
CA ASP A 116 2.63 -8.66 -6.10
C ASP A 116 1.39 -8.48 -6.98
N LEU A 117 0.49 -7.59 -6.57
CA LEU A 117 -0.69 -7.22 -7.35
C LEU A 117 -0.32 -6.53 -8.66
N ILE A 118 0.63 -5.60 -8.64
CA ILE A 118 1.12 -4.93 -9.85
C ILE A 118 1.76 -5.93 -10.81
N GLU A 119 2.58 -6.86 -10.31
CA GLU A 119 3.19 -7.91 -11.13
C GLU A 119 2.12 -8.82 -11.75
N LYS A 120 1.10 -9.20 -10.98
CA LYS A 120 -0.04 -10.00 -11.46
C LYS A 120 -0.87 -9.25 -12.51
N ALA A 121 -0.97 -7.92 -12.40
CA ALA A 121 -1.58 -7.04 -13.39
C ALA A 121 -0.72 -6.80 -14.64
N GLY A 122 0.43 -7.47 -14.79
CA GLY A 122 1.32 -7.35 -15.93
C GLY A 122 2.33 -6.19 -15.84
N GLY A 123 2.40 -5.54 -14.69
CA GLY A 123 3.25 -4.39 -14.41
C GLY A 123 2.56 -3.05 -14.67
N LEU A 124 3.31 -1.99 -14.36
CA LEU A 124 2.91 -0.61 -14.60
C LEU A 124 2.96 -0.26 -16.10
N THR A 125 2.19 0.74 -16.52
CA THR A 125 2.38 1.40 -17.83
C THR A 125 3.58 2.35 -17.78
N GLU A 126 3.96 2.90 -18.93
CA GLU A 126 5.01 3.92 -19.00
C GLU A 126 4.60 5.27 -18.37
N ASN A 127 3.31 5.51 -18.22
CA ASN A 127 2.78 6.75 -17.65
C ASN A 127 2.46 6.63 -16.16
N ALA A 128 2.67 5.48 -15.54
CA ALA A 128 2.48 5.31 -14.11
C ALA A 128 3.40 6.21 -13.30
N ASP A 129 2.86 6.85 -12.27
CA ASP A 129 3.64 7.54 -11.26
C ASP A 129 4.16 6.57 -10.21
N ILE A 130 5.43 6.16 -10.36
CA ILE A 130 6.06 5.21 -9.43
C ILE A 130 6.24 5.84 -8.03
N ASN A 131 6.38 7.16 -7.93
CA ASN A 131 6.71 7.83 -6.67
C ASN A 131 5.53 7.91 -5.70
N SER A 132 4.29 7.83 -6.21
CA SER A 132 3.08 7.84 -5.38
C SER A 132 2.64 6.45 -4.91
N ILE A 133 3.39 5.39 -5.22
CA ILE A 133 2.99 4.00 -4.90
C ILE A 133 3.82 3.45 -3.74
N ASN A 134 3.17 3.16 -2.61
CA ASN A 134 3.78 2.31 -1.58
C ASN A 134 3.69 0.83 -2.00
N ARG A 135 4.65 0.37 -2.80
CA ARG A 135 4.74 -1.00 -3.32
C ARG A 135 4.91 -2.08 -2.23
N ALA A 136 5.38 -1.68 -1.04
CA ALA A 136 5.57 -2.58 0.10
C ALA A 136 4.34 -2.68 1.00
N LYS A 137 3.28 -1.90 0.75
CA LYS A 137 2.04 -1.94 1.52
C LYS A 137 1.41 -3.34 1.40
N GLN A 138 1.08 -3.93 2.54
CA GLN A 138 0.31 -5.16 2.61
C GLN A 138 -1.14 -4.91 2.20
N LEU A 139 -1.67 -5.78 1.34
CA LEU A 139 -3.01 -5.69 0.83
C LEU A 139 -4.04 -6.25 1.82
N GLN A 140 -5.20 -5.62 1.85
CA GLN A 140 -6.35 -6.06 2.62
C GLN A 140 -7.41 -6.68 1.70
N ASN A 141 -8.25 -7.55 2.26
CA ASN A 141 -9.33 -8.16 1.49
C ASN A 141 -10.35 -7.11 1.06
N HIS A 142 -10.78 -7.18 -0.20
CA HIS A 142 -11.66 -6.24 -0.89
C HIS A 142 -11.09 -4.82 -1.04
N GLU A 143 -9.77 -4.64 -0.93
CA GLU A 143 -9.13 -3.35 -1.14
C GLU A 143 -9.15 -2.94 -2.63
N LEU A 144 -9.25 -1.63 -2.89
CA LEU A 144 -9.03 -1.03 -4.21
C LEU A 144 -7.69 -0.29 -4.22
N ILE A 145 -6.82 -0.68 -5.15
CA ILE A 145 -5.55 0.00 -5.45
C ILE A 145 -5.72 0.81 -6.73
N TYR A 146 -5.42 2.11 -6.67
CA TYR A 146 -5.41 2.98 -7.85
C TYR A 146 -3.99 3.45 -8.14
N ILE A 147 -3.54 3.26 -9.38
CA ILE A 147 -2.23 3.72 -9.84
C ILE A 147 -2.40 5.01 -10.64
N CYS A 148 -1.84 6.10 -10.13
CA CYS A 148 -1.92 7.42 -10.76
C CYS A 148 -1.03 7.55 -12.00
N ASN A 149 -1.39 8.49 -12.87
CA ASN A 149 -0.58 8.91 -14.01
C ASN A 149 0.41 10.00 -13.58
N LYS A 150 1.68 9.87 -14.00
CA LYS A 150 2.77 10.81 -13.66
C LYS A 150 2.65 12.18 -14.33
N ASN A 151 1.83 12.28 -15.38
CA ASN A 151 1.59 13.52 -16.13
C ASN A 151 0.29 14.22 -15.70
N GLU A 152 -0.52 13.58 -14.85
CA GLU A 152 -1.66 14.22 -14.21
C GLU A 152 -1.17 14.78 -12.87
N GLU A 153 -1.36 16.08 -12.63
CA GLU A 153 -1.14 16.64 -11.30
C GLU A 153 -2.00 15.84 -10.32
N SER A 154 -1.35 15.15 -9.37
CA SER A 154 -1.93 14.11 -8.53
C SER A 154 -3.30 14.51 -7.96
N SER A 155 -4.39 14.14 -8.64
CA SER A 155 -5.69 14.06 -7.98
C SER A 155 -5.68 12.74 -7.23
N ILE A 156 -5.50 12.86 -5.91
CA ILE A 156 -5.31 11.73 -5.02
C ILE A 156 -6.61 10.91 -4.99
N TYR A 157 -6.64 9.78 -5.69
CA TYR A 157 -7.67 8.76 -5.46
C TYR A 157 -7.23 7.90 -4.26
N VAL A 158 -7.76 8.24 -3.09
CA VAL A 158 -7.61 7.45 -1.87
C VAL A 158 -8.73 6.41 -1.85
N GLY A 159 -8.41 5.14 -2.11
CA GLY A 159 -9.29 4.03 -1.76
C GLY A 159 -9.53 4.00 -0.26
N GLU A 160 -10.78 3.74 0.15
CA GLU A 160 -11.30 3.79 1.52
C GLU A 160 -10.39 3.09 2.54
N ASN A 161 -9.53 3.88 3.18
CA ASN A 161 -9.27 3.97 4.62
C ASN A 161 -8.36 5.18 4.94
N ALA A 162 -8.42 6.22 4.13
CA ALA A 162 -7.89 7.53 4.47
C ALA A 162 -8.89 8.58 3.97
N VAL A 163 -9.77 8.98 4.88
CA VAL A 163 -10.45 10.27 4.82
C VAL A 163 -9.37 11.32 4.94
N GLN A 164 -8.89 11.88 3.83
CA GLN A 164 -8.53 13.30 3.75
C GLN A 164 -8.35 13.76 2.29
N SER A 165 -9.26 14.64 1.89
CA SER A 165 -9.09 15.78 0.97
C SER A 165 -8.20 15.63 -0.26
N SER A 166 -8.82 15.70 -1.45
CA SER A 166 -8.89 16.94 -2.26
C SER A 166 -9.23 16.60 -3.71
N THR A 167 -10.44 16.93 -4.18
CA THR A 167 -10.70 17.88 -5.27
C THR A 167 -12.14 17.77 -5.78
N ASN A 168 -12.93 18.77 -5.40
CA ASN A 168 -13.78 19.53 -6.33
C ASN A 168 -14.78 18.77 -7.21
N THR A 169 -15.58 17.89 -6.62
CA THR A 169 -16.97 17.75 -7.07
C THR A 169 -17.82 18.60 -6.14
N GLN A 170 -18.45 19.65 -6.69
CA GLN A 170 -19.43 20.48 -6.03
C GLN A 170 -20.62 19.63 -5.55
N VAL A 171 -20.46 19.00 -4.41
CA VAL A 171 -21.54 18.75 -3.48
C VAL A 171 -21.18 19.64 -2.30
N ASN A 172 -22.00 20.66 -2.03
CA ASN A 172 -21.86 21.53 -0.86
C ASN A 172 -21.95 20.68 0.42
N ALA A 173 -20.86 20.02 0.80
CA ALA A 173 -20.73 19.34 2.07
C ALA A 173 -20.71 20.44 3.14
N LYS A 174 -21.83 20.59 3.84
CA LYS A 174 -21.97 21.54 4.94
C LYS A 174 -20.97 21.16 6.03
N VAL A 175 -20.26 22.15 6.56
CA VAL A 175 -19.32 22.02 7.66
C VAL A 175 -20.12 21.93 8.97
N ASN A 176 -19.93 20.83 9.71
CA ASN A 176 -20.53 20.68 11.03
C ASN A 176 -19.76 21.51 12.07
N ILE A 177 -20.36 22.55 12.63
CA ILE A 177 -19.67 23.47 13.55
C ILE A 177 -19.31 22.85 14.92
N ASN A 178 -20.00 21.77 15.30
CA ASN A 178 -19.75 21.06 16.55
C ASN A 178 -18.57 20.09 16.44
N SER A 179 -18.30 19.52 15.26
CA SER A 179 -17.24 18.53 15.06
C SER A 179 -16.10 18.99 14.17
N ALA A 180 -16.25 20.08 13.42
CA ALA A 180 -15.24 20.53 12.47
C ALA A 180 -13.91 20.86 13.16
N THR A 181 -12.83 20.54 12.45
CA THR A 181 -11.47 20.92 12.75
C THR A 181 -11.20 22.37 12.34
N ILE A 182 -10.10 22.95 12.84
CA ILE A 182 -9.69 24.32 12.48
C ILE A 182 -9.54 24.46 10.96
N GLU A 183 -8.94 23.48 10.29
CA GLU A 183 -8.73 23.51 8.85
C GLU A 183 -10.05 23.42 8.07
N GLU A 184 -11.02 22.61 8.53
CA GLU A 184 -12.35 22.54 7.92
C GLU A 184 -13.12 23.86 8.10
N LEU A 185 -13.02 24.51 9.27
CA LEU A 185 -13.64 25.81 9.51
C LEU A 185 -13.04 26.91 8.62
N LYS A 186 -11.73 26.85 8.35
CA LYS A 186 -11.03 27.79 7.45
C LYS A 186 -11.44 27.67 5.99
N THR A 187 -12.10 26.58 5.59
CA THR A 187 -12.70 26.47 4.25
C THR A 187 -13.90 27.40 4.05
N LEU A 188 -14.51 27.88 5.15
CA LEU A 188 -15.68 28.76 5.10
C LEU A 188 -15.30 30.17 4.68
N LYS A 189 -16.09 30.75 3.78
CA LYS A 189 -15.83 32.08 3.20
C LYS A 189 -15.82 33.17 4.28
N GLY A 190 -14.62 33.69 4.57
CA GLY A 190 -14.41 34.77 5.54
C GLY A 190 -14.11 34.30 6.97
N ILE A 191 -13.87 33.00 7.15
CA ILE A 191 -13.29 32.41 8.36
C ILE A 191 -11.80 32.16 8.10
N GLY A 192 -10.95 32.79 8.91
CA GLY A 192 -9.50 32.52 8.96
C GLY A 192 -9.11 32.04 10.36
N ASP A 193 -7.81 31.89 10.63
CA ASP A 193 -7.31 31.26 11.86
C ASP A 193 -7.92 31.86 13.14
N SER A 194 -7.99 33.19 13.22
CA SER A 194 -8.56 33.88 14.38
C SER A 194 -10.02 33.48 14.65
N LYS A 195 -10.88 33.50 13.63
CA LYS A 195 -12.31 33.17 13.80
C LYS A 195 -12.52 31.67 13.98
N ALA A 196 -11.73 30.85 13.30
CA ALA A 196 -11.77 29.39 13.48
C ALA A 196 -11.46 29.04 14.94
N ASN A 197 -10.41 29.63 15.52
CA ASN A 197 -10.07 29.44 16.93
C ASN A 197 -11.20 29.92 17.87
N SER A 198 -11.82 31.07 17.58
CA SER A 198 -12.96 31.54 18.38
C SER A 198 -14.15 30.58 18.36
N ILE A 199 -14.42 29.89 17.25
CA ILE A 199 -15.49 28.87 17.16
C ILE A 199 -15.16 27.67 18.07
N ILE A 200 -13.91 27.19 18.02
CA ILE A 200 -13.44 26.08 18.86
C ILE A 200 -13.53 26.45 20.34
N GLU A 201 -13.02 27.62 20.71
CA GLU A 201 -13.06 28.11 22.09
C GLU A 201 -14.50 28.26 22.59
N TYR A 202 -15.40 28.78 21.75
CA TYR A 202 -16.81 28.90 22.10
C TYR A 202 -17.45 27.55 22.41
N ARG A 203 -17.26 26.53 21.55
CA ARG A 203 -17.87 25.20 21.79
C ARG A 203 -17.27 24.48 22.99
N GLU A 204 -16.01 24.73 23.31
CA GLU A 204 -15.36 24.19 24.51
C GLU A 204 -15.86 24.85 25.80
N LYS A 205 -16.13 26.15 25.75
CA LYS A 205 -16.53 26.94 26.93
C LYS A 205 -18.04 26.96 27.17
N SER A 206 -18.83 27.09 26.10
CA SER A 206 -20.28 27.26 26.14
C SER A 206 -21.04 25.97 25.77
N GLY A 207 -20.34 24.94 25.30
CA GLY A 207 -20.91 23.68 24.84
C GLY A 207 -21.30 23.73 23.35
N ALA A 208 -21.87 22.62 22.87
CA ALA A 208 -22.26 22.48 21.47
C ALA A 208 -23.33 23.52 21.03
N PHE A 209 -23.19 23.99 19.80
CA PHE A 209 -24.19 24.81 19.12
C PHE A 209 -25.47 24.01 18.87
N LYS A 210 -26.63 24.59 19.18
CA LYS A 210 -27.94 23.94 19.00
C LYS A 210 -28.55 24.25 17.65
N SER A 211 -28.20 25.42 17.10
CA SER A 211 -28.61 25.91 15.79
C SER A 211 -27.42 26.53 15.07
N ILE A 212 -27.50 26.65 13.74
CA ILE A 212 -26.43 27.29 12.97
C ILE A 212 -26.34 28.78 13.29
N GLU A 213 -27.43 29.41 13.73
CA GLU A 213 -27.52 30.81 14.12
C GLU A 213 -26.74 31.12 15.40
N ASP A 214 -26.56 30.12 16.27
CA ASP A 214 -25.82 30.27 17.53
C ASP A 214 -24.35 30.65 17.29
N ILE A 215 -23.82 30.39 16.09
CA ILE A 215 -22.47 30.82 15.69
C ILE A 215 -22.29 32.33 15.76
N LYS A 216 -23.38 33.11 15.74
CA LYS A 216 -23.34 34.57 15.88
C LYS A 216 -22.94 35.06 17.28
N ASN A 217 -22.94 34.16 18.27
CA ASN A 217 -22.45 34.44 19.61
C ASN A 217 -20.93 34.31 19.74
N VAL A 218 -20.25 33.83 18.68
CA VAL A 218 -18.79 33.71 18.63
C VAL A 218 -18.17 35.06 18.32
N ASP A 219 -17.08 35.39 19.03
CA ASP A 219 -16.35 36.63 18.79
C ASP A 219 -15.83 36.70 17.34
N GLY A 220 -16.01 37.85 16.71
CA GLY A 220 -15.66 38.07 15.29
C GLY A 220 -16.62 37.46 14.25
N ILE A 221 -17.72 36.79 14.66
CA ILE A 221 -18.75 36.26 13.76
C ILE A 221 -20.08 37.00 13.98
N GLY A 222 -20.22 38.14 13.31
CA GLY A 222 -21.50 38.86 13.25
C GLY A 222 -22.37 38.44 12.07
N GLU A 223 -23.53 39.09 11.93
CA GLU A 223 -24.52 38.86 10.86
C GLU A 223 -23.90 38.82 9.45
N LYS A 224 -22.97 39.74 9.17
CA LYS A 224 -22.29 39.83 7.86
C LYS A 224 -21.42 38.61 7.52
N VAL A 225 -20.87 37.95 8.53
CA VAL A 225 -20.06 36.74 8.34
C VAL A 225 -20.99 35.55 8.24
N PHE A 226 -21.97 35.45 9.14
CA PHE A 226 -22.99 34.41 9.12
C PHE A 226 -23.69 34.29 7.76
N GLU A 227 -24.14 35.40 7.17
CA GLU A 227 -24.80 35.41 5.86
C GLU A 227 -23.94 34.83 4.72
N LYS A 228 -22.61 34.87 4.84
CA LYS A 228 -21.68 34.32 3.84
C LYS A 228 -21.45 32.83 3.98
N ILE A 229 -21.74 32.26 5.15
CA ILE A 229 -21.38 30.88 5.50
C ILE A 229 -22.59 30.02 5.83
N LYS A 230 -23.77 30.59 6.12
CA LYS A 230 -24.96 29.86 6.59
C LYS A 230 -25.36 28.68 5.71
N ASP A 231 -25.21 28.80 4.39
CA ASP A 231 -25.56 27.73 3.44
C ASP A 231 -24.56 26.58 3.47
N SER A 232 -23.37 26.82 4.03
CA SER A 232 -22.27 25.88 4.21
C SER A 232 -22.18 25.34 5.64
N LEU A 233 -23.13 25.63 6.54
CA LEU A 233 -23.09 25.18 7.94
C LEU A 233 -24.13 24.09 8.24
N THR A 234 -23.79 23.21 9.18
CA THR A 234 -24.70 22.31 9.91
C THR A 234 -24.29 22.22 11.38
N VAL A 235 -25.20 21.75 12.24
CA VAL A 235 -24.93 21.38 13.64
C VAL A 235 -24.84 19.88 13.82
#